data_AF-A0AAD6VK49-F1
#
_entry.id   AF-A0AAD6VK49-F1
#
_cell.length_a   1.000
_cell.length_b   1.000
_cell.length_c   1.000
_cell.angle_alpha   90.00
_cell.angle_beta   90.00
_cell.angle_gamma   90.00
#
_symmetry.space_group_name_H-M   'P 1'
#
loop_
_entity.id
_entity.type
_entity.pdbx_description
1 polymer ?
#
loop_
_entity_poly.entity_id
_entity_poly.type
_entity_poly.pdbx_seq_one_letter_code
_entity_poly.pdbx_strand_id
1 'polypeptide(L)'
;RAKPGPKATENAPRTAARFSKNERQQDLTYSDWIEVFNYMDEHPYLGQTAVVSYFKSRADSAGGKLLFGQSALSKKLKQKDKIRALVATGEPNVLSMKRARVVTSPEVDKALGLWVRDMEQKRRTVMGPMLIEQRKRFEEALDIPEEQRLT
;
A
#
# COMPACT_ATOMS: atom_id res chain seq x y z
N ARG A 1 -5.23 45.60 48.35
CA ARG A 1 -3.83 45.15 48.60
C ARG A 1 -3.91 43.62 48.80
N ALA A 2 -3.75 42.76 47.77
CA ALA A 2 -2.51 42.23 47.16
C ALA A 2 -1.60 41.52 48.19
N LYS A 3 -1.12 40.27 48.08
CA LYS A 3 -0.96 39.20 47.05
C LYS A 3 -0.36 37.95 47.81
N PRO A 4 -0.06 36.75 47.23
CA PRO A 4 -0.16 36.30 45.83
C PRO A 4 -0.83 34.91 45.60
N GLY A 5 -1.27 34.68 44.36
CA GLY A 5 -1.68 33.37 43.85
C GLY A 5 -0.50 32.48 43.42
N PRO A 6 -0.75 31.19 43.12
CA PRO A 6 0.28 30.23 42.76
C PRO A 6 0.91 30.55 41.40
N LYS A 7 2.24 30.45 41.37
CA LYS A 7 3.11 30.76 40.23
C LYS A 7 2.86 29.81 39.06
N ALA A 8 2.69 30.37 37.87
CA ALA A 8 2.87 29.68 36.61
C ALA A 8 4.37 29.36 36.43
N THR A 9 4.72 28.09 36.27
CA THR A 9 5.98 27.70 35.64
C THR A 9 5.78 27.62 34.14
N GLU A 10 6.23 28.70 33.52
CA GLU A 10 6.77 28.85 32.17
C GLU A 10 7.44 27.57 31.66
N ASN A 11 6.77 26.88 30.72
CA ASN A 11 7.28 25.97 29.67
C ASN A 11 6.18 24.95 29.26
N ALA A 12 5.18 25.44 28.51
CA ALA A 12 4.17 24.63 27.82
C ALA A 12 4.71 24.05 26.49
N PRO A 13 4.06 23.06 25.84
CA PRO A 13 2.88 22.34 26.27
C PRO A 13 3.17 20.85 26.51
N ARG A 14 2.64 20.31 27.61
CA ARG A 14 2.33 18.89 27.71
C ARG A 14 1.24 18.62 26.67
N THR A 15 1.63 18.14 25.49
CA THR A 15 0.68 17.86 24.40
C THR A 15 -0.32 16.84 24.91
N ALA A 16 -1.52 17.31 25.24
CA ALA A 16 -2.69 16.47 25.49
C ALA A 16 -3.20 15.90 24.16
N ALA A 17 -2.30 15.38 23.33
CA ALA A 17 -2.65 14.64 22.13
C ALA A 17 -3.24 13.32 22.57
N ARG A 18 -4.52 13.35 22.93
CA ARG A 18 -5.38 12.20 22.78
C ARG A 18 -5.38 11.93 21.29
N PHE A 19 -4.72 10.86 20.86
CA PHE A 19 -5.00 10.29 19.54
C PHE A 19 -6.49 10.00 19.55
N SER A 20 -7.27 10.90 18.94
CA SER A 20 -8.66 10.63 18.67
C SER A 20 -8.68 9.32 17.91
N LYS A 21 -9.59 8.44 18.32
CA LYS A 21 -9.83 7.13 17.74
C LYS A 21 -10.42 7.35 16.34
N ASN A 22 -9.66 7.97 15.44
CA ASN A 22 -10.05 8.23 14.08
C ASN A 22 -10.17 6.86 13.41
N GLU A 23 -11.20 6.68 12.59
CA GLU A 23 -11.28 5.63 11.57
C GLU A 23 -9.87 5.41 11.03
N ARG A 24 -9.24 4.27 11.39
CA ARG A 24 -7.81 4.06 11.15
C ARG A 24 -7.58 4.31 9.66
N GLN A 25 -6.76 5.31 9.32
CA GLN A 25 -6.32 5.54 7.95
C GLN A 25 -5.77 4.21 7.44
N GLN A 26 -6.55 3.52 6.61
CA GLN A 26 -6.08 2.29 6.01
C GLN A 26 -5.13 2.67 4.90
N ASP A 27 -4.00 1.96 4.81
CA ASP A 27 -3.08 2.11 3.69
C ASP A 27 -3.85 1.82 2.38
N LEU A 28 -3.94 2.82 1.51
CA LEU A 28 -4.60 2.75 0.21
C LEU A 28 -3.85 1.82 -0.75
N THR A 29 -4.61 1.07 -1.55
CA THR A 29 -4.12 0.17 -2.59
C THR A 29 -3.64 0.93 -3.82
N TYR A 30 -2.88 0.27 -4.70
CA TYR A 30 -2.50 0.88 -5.97
C TYR A 30 -3.70 1.14 -6.86
N SER A 31 -4.76 0.33 -6.80
CA SER A 31 -6.03 0.64 -7.46
C SER A 31 -6.58 2.01 -7.01
N ASP A 32 -6.65 2.23 -5.70
CA ASP A 32 -7.13 3.50 -5.15
C ASP A 32 -6.25 4.69 -5.59
N TRP A 33 -4.93 4.50 -5.58
CA TRP A 33 -4.00 5.56 -6.03
C TRP A 33 -4.11 5.85 -7.52
N ILE A 34 -4.32 4.84 -8.37
CA ILE A 34 -4.56 5.04 -9.80
C ILE A 34 -5.84 5.84 -10.03
N GLU A 35 -6.91 5.54 -9.29
CA GLU A 35 -8.16 6.29 -9.37
C GLU A 35 -7.96 7.76 -8.98
N VAL A 36 -7.24 8.01 -7.88
CA VAL A 36 -6.89 9.37 -7.45
C VAL A 36 -6.06 10.11 -8.51
N PHE A 37 -5.09 9.44 -9.15
CA PHE A 37 -4.28 10.05 -10.20
C PHE A 37 -5.08 10.36 -11.46
N ASN A 38 -6.00 9.47 -11.86
CA ASN A 38 -6.85 9.70 -13.02
C ASN A 38 -7.80 10.88 -12.77
N TYR A 39 -8.39 10.96 -11.57
CA TYR A 39 -9.23 12.10 -11.18
C TYR A 39 -8.45 13.43 -11.25
N MET A 40 -7.18 13.45 -10.82
CA MET A 40 -6.33 14.64 -10.95
C MET A 40 -6.01 15.01 -12.39
N ASP A 41 -5.77 14.01 -13.25
CA ASP A 41 -5.46 14.24 -14.66
C ASP A 41 -6.70 14.76 -15.42
N GLU A 42 -7.90 14.32 -15.03
CA GLU A 42 -9.18 14.83 -15.56
C GLU A 42 -9.53 16.23 -15.04
N HIS A 43 -9.02 16.61 -13.87
CA HIS A 43 -9.33 17.88 -13.20
C HIS A 43 -8.05 18.69 -12.88
N PRO A 44 -7.30 19.14 -13.90
CA PRO A 44 -6.00 19.81 -13.71
C PRO A 44 -6.09 21.16 -12.99
N TYR A 45 -7.30 21.74 -12.93
CA TYR A 45 -7.58 22.99 -12.22
C TYR A 45 -7.80 22.79 -10.71
N LEU A 46 -7.98 21.55 -10.24
CA LEU A 46 -8.18 21.27 -8.82
C LEU A 46 -6.84 21.13 -8.09
N GLY A 47 -6.68 21.90 -7.02
CA GLY A 47 -5.57 21.73 -6.09
C GLY A 47 -5.67 20.44 -5.28
N GLN A 48 -4.54 19.95 -4.76
CA GLN A 48 -4.48 18.71 -3.95
C GLN A 48 -5.46 18.71 -2.76
N THR A 49 -5.70 19.86 -2.14
CA THR A 49 -6.64 19.98 -1.02
C THR A 49 -8.08 19.70 -1.45
N ALA A 50 -8.49 20.18 -2.62
CA ALA A 50 -9.82 19.94 -3.17
C ALA A 50 -10.00 18.46 -3.52
N VAL A 51 -8.98 17.84 -4.14
CA VAL A 51 -8.95 16.41 -4.44
C VAL A 51 -9.09 15.56 -3.17
N VAL A 52 -8.31 15.88 -2.13
CA VAL A 52 -8.41 15.20 -0.83
C VAL A 52 -9.80 15.35 -0.22
N SER A 53 -10.42 16.53 -0.33
CA SER A 53 -11.77 16.76 0.17
C SER A 53 -12.80 15.90 -0.56
N TYR A 54 -12.74 15.87 -1.89
CA TYR A 54 -13.62 15.07 -2.74
C TYR A 54 -13.59 13.59 -2.35
N PHE A 55 -12.39 13.00 -2.27
CA PHE A 55 -12.20 11.59 -1.93
C PHE A 55 -12.59 11.24 -0.49
N LYS A 56 -12.55 12.21 0.43
CA LYS A 56 -13.04 12.05 1.81
C LYS A 56 -14.56 12.13 1.94
N SER A 57 -15.24 12.84 1.05
CA SER A 57 -16.70 13.01 1.07
C SER A 57 -17.42 12.03 0.14
N ARG A 58 -16.69 11.30 -0.70
CA ARG A 58 -17.27 10.35 -1.65
C ARG A 58 -17.99 9.21 -0.93
N ALA A 59 -19.22 8.96 -1.34
CA ALA A 59 -20.11 7.93 -0.79
C ALA A 59 -20.39 6.79 -1.79
N ASP A 60 -19.60 6.68 -2.87
CA ASP A 60 -19.88 5.74 -3.95
C ASP A 60 -19.68 4.27 -3.54
N SER A 61 -20.59 3.44 -4.04
CA SER A 61 -20.70 2.00 -3.87
C SER A 61 -19.59 1.17 -4.52
N ALA A 62 -18.71 1.77 -5.34
CA ALA A 62 -17.64 1.08 -6.06
C ALA A 62 -16.24 1.20 -5.41
N GLY A 63 -15.93 2.33 -4.77
CA GLY A 63 -14.58 2.63 -4.27
C GLY A 63 -14.52 3.12 -2.82
N GLY A 64 -15.68 3.37 -2.20
CA GLY A 64 -15.77 3.83 -0.81
C GLY A 64 -15.06 5.16 -0.53
N LYS A 65 -15.05 5.53 0.74
CA LYS A 65 -14.40 6.73 1.26
C LYS A 65 -12.89 6.53 1.33
N LEU A 66 -12.13 7.35 0.61
CA LEU A 66 -10.66 7.27 0.60
C LEU A 66 -10.07 8.28 1.61
N LEU A 67 -9.43 7.75 2.65
CA LEU A 67 -8.88 8.55 3.75
C LEU A 67 -7.38 8.75 3.58
N PHE A 68 -6.98 9.85 2.93
CA PHE A 68 -5.59 10.29 2.88
C PHE A 68 -5.44 11.80 3.12
N GLY A 69 -4.21 12.21 3.45
CA GLY A 69 -3.85 13.62 3.60
C GLY A 69 -3.16 14.19 2.35
N GLN A 70 -3.12 15.52 2.24
CA GLN A 70 -2.41 16.22 1.17
C GLN A 70 -0.93 15.79 1.07
N SER A 71 -0.26 15.60 2.21
CA SER A 71 1.14 15.15 2.25
C SER A 71 1.33 13.73 1.71
N ALA A 72 0.36 12.83 1.92
CA ALA A 72 0.38 11.48 1.36
C ALA A 72 0.19 11.53 -0.17
N LEU A 73 -0.75 12.35 -0.64
CA LEU A 73 -0.97 12.58 -2.07
C LEU A 73 0.30 13.13 -2.75
N SER A 74 0.91 14.17 -2.18
CA SER A 74 2.15 14.76 -2.70
C SER A 74 3.30 13.73 -2.79
N LYS A 75 3.48 12.91 -1.73
CA LYS A 75 4.47 11.82 -1.75
C LYS A 75 4.20 10.79 -2.84
N LYS A 76 2.93 10.42 -3.05
CA LYS A 76 2.51 9.43 -4.04
C LYS A 76 2.60 9.96 -5.47
N LEU A 77 2.36 11.26 -5.70
CA LEU A 77 2.57 11.90 -7.00
C LEU A 77 4.01 11.79 -7.48
N LYS A 78 5.00 11.90 -6.57
CA LYS A 78 6.42 11.65 -6.91
C LYS A 78 6.71 10.21 -7.37
N GLN A 79 5.81 9.28 -7.06
CA GLN A 79 5.92 7.86 -7.41
C GLN A 79 4.92 7.46 -8.50
N LYS A 80 4.17 8.42 -9.07
CA LYS A 80 3.06 8.18 -10.00
C LYS A 80 3.47 7.29 -11.17
N ASP A 81 4.56 7.63 -11.85
CA ASP A 81 5.03 6.88 -13.02
C ASP A 81 5.47 5.46 -12.66
N LYS A 82 6.13 5.30 -11.51
CA LYS A 82 6.51 3.97 -10.99
C LYS A 82 5.27 3.12 -10.69
N ILE A 83 4.24 3.70 -10.08
CA ILE A 83 3.00 2.97 -9.76
C ILE A 83 2.26 2.59 -11.04
N ARG A 84 2.16 3.51 -12.02
CA ARG A 84 1.55 3.23 -13.33
C ARG A 84 2.30 2.14 -14.09
N ALA A 85 3.63 2.21 -14.13
CA ALA A 85 4.46 1.19 -14.76
C ALA A 85 4.29 -0.17 -14.08
N LEU A 86 4.22 -0.21 -12.74
CA LEU A 86 3.97 -1.45 -12.00
C LEU A 86 2.58 -2.03 -12.32
N VAL A 87 1.53 -1.20 -12.37
CA VAL A 87 0.18 -1.66 -12.72
C VAL A 87 0.12 -2.17 -14.17
N ALA A 88 0.88 -1.55 -15.07
CA ALA A 88 0.98 -1.97 -16.47
C ALA A 88 1.67 -3.32 -16.69
N THR A 89 2.42 -3.86 -15.70
CA THR A 89 3.02 -5.21 -15.82
C THR A 89 1.97 -6.31 -15.85
N GLY A 90 0.74 -6.03 -15.43
CA GLY A 90 -0.37 -6.98 -15.46
C GLY A 90 -0.26 -8.09 -14.41
N GLU A 91 0.61 -7.93 -13.41
CA GLU A 91 0.72 -8.90 -12.33
C GLU A 91 -0.60 -8.98 -11.52
N PRO A 92 -1.12 -10.19 -11.26
CA PRO A 92 -2.50 -10.41 -10.82
C PRO A 92 -2.85 -9.75 -9.48
N ASN A 93 -1.84 -9.44 -8.65
CA ASN A 93 -2.03 -8.85 -7.33
C ASN A 93 -1.66 -7.36 -7.24
N VAL A 94 -1.13 -6.75 -8.29
CA VAL A 94 -0.58 -5.39 -8.17
C VAL A 94 -1.63 -4.37 -7.77
N LEU A 95 -2.86 -4.49 -8.26
CA LEU A 95 -3.94 -3.54 -7.93
C LEU A 95 -4.33 -3.57 -6.45
N SER A 96 -4.27 -4.73 -5.79
CA SER A 96 -4.59 -4.88 -4.37
C SER A 96 -3.41 -4.57 -3.45
N MET A 97 -2.20 -4.43 -3.99
CA MET A 97 -1.01 -4.11 -3.22
C MET A 97 -1.04 -2.68 -2.69
N LYS A 98 -0.69 -2.53 -1.41
CA LYS A 98 -0.59 -1.23 -0.72
C LYS A 98 0.82 -0.61 -0.82
N ARG A 99 1.83 -1.45 -1.03
CA ARG A 99 3.25 -1.10 -1.11
C ARG A 99 3.95 -1.97 -2.14
N ALA A 100 4.91 -1.38 -2.85
CA ALA A 100 5.80 -2.13 -3.73
C ALA A 100 6.58 -3.13 -2.88
N ARG A 101 6.43 -4.40 -3.20
CA ARG A 101 7.32 -5.46 -2.71
C ARG A 101 8.23 -5.80 -3.87
N VAL A 102 9.53 -5.77 -3.64
CA VAL A 102 10.49 -6.29 -4.61
C VAL A 102 10.49 -7.79 -4.40
N VAL A 103 9.96 -8.53 -5.36
CA VAL A 103 10.13 -9.98 -5.43
C VAL A 103 11.48 -10.20 -6.09
N THR A 104 12.42 -10.82 -5.38
CA THR A 104 13.81 -10.98 -5.87
C THR A 104 13.89 -11.83 -7.13
N SER A 105 12.94 -12.74 -7.34
CA SER A 105 12.86 -13.62 -8.51
C SER A 105 11.41 -13.72 -9.00
N PRO A 106 10.94 -12.78 -9.84
CA PRO A 106 9.54 -12.77 -10.30
C PRO A 106 9.18 -14.01 -11.12
N GLU A 107 10.13 -14.66 -11.78
CA GLU A 107 9.95 -15.90 -12.53
C GLU A 107 9.60 -17.07 -11.61
N VAL A 108 10.30 -17.18 -10.48
CA VAL A 108 10.05 -18.20 -9.44
C VAL A 108 8.67 -18.00 -8.83
N ASP A 109 8.29 -16.76 -8.52
CA ASP A 109 6.98 -16.45 -7.93
C ASP A 109 5.83 -16.75 -8.92
N LYS A 110 6.00 -16.44 -10.21
CA LYS A 110 5.06 -16.82 -11.27
C LYS A 110 4.92 -18.34 -11.39
N ALA A 111 6.03 -19.08 -11.42
CA ALA A 111 6.02 -20.54 -11.49
C ALA A 111 5.33 -21.16 -10.26
N LEU A 112 5.61 -20.62 -9.06
CA LEU A 112 4.96 -21.04 -7.83
C LEU A 112 3.46 -20.76 -7.85
N GLY A 113 3.04 -19.58 -8.33
CA GLY A 113 1.63 -19.23 -8.49
C GLY A 113 0.88 -20.15 -9.46
N LEU A 114 1.49 -20.52 -10.59
CA LEU A 114 0.91 -21.49 -11.53
C LEU A 114 0.80 -22.88 -10.90
N TRP A 115 1.82 -23.31 -10.16
CA TRP A 115 1.82 -24.60 -9.47
C TRP A 115 0.75 -24.68 -8.37
N VAL A 116 0.55 -23.61 -7.59
CA VAL A 116 -0.53 -23.55 -6.59
C VAL A 116 -1.90 -23.70 -7.26
N ARG A 117 -2.13 -23.00 -8.38
CA ARG A 117 -3.40 -23.12 -9.13
C ARG A 117 -3.64 -24.53 -9.64
N ASP A 118 -2.61 -25.20 -10.16
CA ASP A 118 -2.70 -26.61 -10.58
C ASP A 118 -3.02 -27.54 -9.39
N MET A 119 -2.42 -27.31 -8.22
CA MET A 119 -2.71 -28.07 -7.01
C MET A 119 -4.15 -27.84 -6.49
N GLU A 120 -4.64 -26.60 -6.54
CA GLU A 120 -6.02 -26.25 -6.21
C GLU A 120 -7.03 -26.92 -7.16
N GLN A 121 -6.75 -26.93 -8.46
CA GLN A 121 -7.56 -27.63 -9.45
C GLN A 121 -7.62 -29.14 -9.17
N LYS A 122 -6.51 -29.70 -8.69
CA LYS A 122 -6.40 -31.10 -8.26
C LYS A 122 -6.98 -31.36 -6.85
N ARG A 123 -7.61 -30.35 -6.23
CA ARG A 123 -8.15 -30.37 -4.85
C ARG A 123 -7.14 -30.84 -3.80
N ARG A 124 -5.86 -30.56 -4.02
CA ARG A 124 -4.79 -30.85 -3.05
C ARG A 124 -4.54 -29.61 -2.20
N THR A 125 -4.45 -29.80 -0.89
CA THR A 125 -4.09 -28.70 0.02
C THR A 125 -2.60 -28.43 -0.07
N VAL A 126 -2.24 -27.22 -0.50
CA VAL A 126 -0.85 -26.76 -0.49
C VAL A 126 -0.48 -26.33 0.92
N MET A 127 0.51 -26.99 1.52
CA MET A 127 1.04 -26.61 2.83
C MET A 127 2.28 -25.72 2.70
N GLY A 128 2.55 -24.92 3.74
CA GLY A 128 3.73 -24.06 3.81
C GLY A 128 5.06 -24.77 3.52
N PRO A 129 5.36 -25.95 4.11
CA PRO A 129 6.57 -26.69 3.80
C PRO A 129 6.68 -27.14 2.33
N MET A 130 5.55 -27.43 1.68
CA MET A 130 5.55 -27.79 0.27
C MET A 130 5.90 -26.60 -0.62
N LEU A 131 5.47 -25.39 -0.24
CA LEU A 131 5.84 -24.18 -0.96
C LEU A 131 7.35 -23.88 -0.85
N ILE A 132 7.94 -24.10 0.33
CA ILE A 132 9.38 -23.93 0.54
C ILE A 132 10.16 -24.91 -0.35
N GLU A 133 9.79 -26.19 -0.32
CA GLU A 133 10.43 -27.22 -1.12
C GLU A 133 10.25 -26.96 -2.63
N GLN A 134 9.03 -26.60 -3.04
CA GLN A 134 8.73 -26.34 -4.44
C GLN A 134 9.42 -25.06 -4.95
N ARG A 135 9.53 -24.03 -4.11
CA ARG A 135 10.30 -22.82 -4.41
C ARG A 135 11.76 -23.18 -4.67
N LYS A 136 12.39 -24.00 -3.83
CA LYS A 136 13.77 -24.47 -4.02
C LYS A 136 13.95 -25.17 -5.37
N ARG A 137 13.01 -26.04 -5.75
CA ARG A 137 13.03 -26.72 -7.06
C ARG A 137 12.94 -25.75 -8.23
N PHE A 138 12.15 -24.68 -8.11
CA PHE A 138 12.08 -23.65 -9.15
C PHE A 138 13.32 -22.76 -9.18
N GLU A 139 13.91 -22.42 -8.03
CA GLU A 139 15.17 -21.70 -7.96
C GLU A 139 16.32 -22.51 -8.60
N GLU A 140 16.37 -23.82 -8.38
CA GLU A 140 17.32 -24.73 -9.04
C GLU A 140 17.05 -24.86 -10.55
N ALA A 141 15.78 -25.05 -10.95
CA ALA A 141 15.42 -25.21 -12.36
C ALA A 141 15.61 -23.93 -13.19
N LEU A 142 15.55 -22.76 -12.57
CA LEU A 142 15.77 -21.45 -13.20
C LEU A 142 17.21 -20.92 -13.01
N ASP A 143 18.11 -21.75 -12.45
CA ASP A 143 19.51 -21.42 -12.18
C ASP A 143 19.69 -20.09 -11.41
N ILE A 144 18.82 -19.84 -10.42
CA ILE A 144 18.87 -18.63 -9.62
C ILE A 144 20.05 -18.73 -8.64
N PRO A 145 21.06 -17.84 -8.75
CA PRO A 145 22.24 -17.88 -7.91
C PRO A 145 21.85 -17.66 -6.45
N GLU A 146 22.58 -18.32 -5.54
CA GLU A 146 22.26 -18.35 -4.11
C GLU A 146 22.24 -16.95 -3.47
N GLU A 147 23.03 -16.03 -4.01
CA GLU A 147 23.10 -14.60 -3.64
C GLU A 147 21.79 -13.83 -3.87
N GLN A 148 20.94 -14.32 -4.79
CA GLN A 148 19.63 -13.75 -5.10
C GLN A 148 18.49 -14.50 -4.37
N ARG A 149 18.79 -15.56 -3.62
CA ARG A 149 17.78 -16.31 -2.88
C ARG A 149 17.43 -15.57 -1.60
N LEU A 150 16.13 -15.37 -1.38
CA LEU A 150 15.63 -14.81 -0.13
C LEU A 150 15.81 -15.84 1.01
N THR A 151 16.77 -15.61 1.91
CA THR A 151 16.96 -16.32 3.20
C THR A 151 15.88 -16.00 4.21
#